data_AF-A0A1N7R1U6-F1
#
_entry.id   AF-A0A1N7R1U6-F1
#
_cell.length_a   1.000
_cell.length_b   1.000
_cell.length_c   1.000
_cell.angle_alpha   90.00
_cell.angle_beta   90.00
_cell.angle_gamma   90.00
#
_symmetry.space_group_name_H-M   'P 1'
#
loop_
_entity.id
_entity.type
_entity.pdbx_description
1 polymer ?
#
loop_
_entity_poly.entity_id
_entity_poly.type
_entity_poly.pdbx_seq_one_letter_code
_entity_poly.pdbx_strand_id
1 'polypeptide(L)'
;MTAKRLFTWTFFFALFVVLVALFWRQLFDQTPPSLRELGGHPVGGDAHIYGESPRLDGMADRALLADAQRGNPGAQYMQGLIMEHYDMKEALRWYEAAAAQGYELAAQRLEALRQAPASASAQ
;
A
#
# COMPACT_ATOMS: atom_id res chain seq x y z
N MET A 1 -41.94 -13.10 34.58
CA MET A 1 -41.69 -13.00 33.14
C MET A 1 -41.71 -14.41 32.55
N THR A 2 -42.53 -14.66 31.53
CA THR A 2 -42.79 -16.02 31.01
C THR A 2 -41.58 -16.53 30.22
N ALA A 3 -40.97 -17.64 30.66
CA ALA A 3 -39.79 -18.28 30.06
C ALA A 3 -39.87 -18.48 28.53
N LYS A 4 -41.10 -18.55 28.00
CA LYS A 4 -41.40 -18.58 26.57
C LYS A 4 -40.88 -17.33 25.82
N ARG A 5 -41.02 -16.12 26.38
CA ARG A 5 -40.49 -14.89 25.77
C ARG A 5 -38.96 -14.88 25.72
N LEU A 6 -38.31 -15.40 26.77
CA LEU A 6 -36.85 -15.48 26.81
C LEU A 6 -36.32 -16.42 25.72
N PHE A 7 -36.95 -17.58 25.55
CA PHE A 7 -36.60 -18.53 24.49
C PHE A 7 -36.79 -17.95 23.08
N THR A 8 -37.89 -17.22 22.87
CA THR A 8 -38.14 -16.55 21.59
C THR A 8 -37.06 -15.52 21.27
N TRP A 9 -36.64 -14.72 22.25
CA TRP A 9 -35.59 -13.72 22.06
C TRP A 9 -34.22 -14.34 21.82
N THR A 10 -33.87 -15.43 22.51
CA THR A 10 -32.62 -16.15 22.26
C THR A 10 -32.57 -16.75 20.85
N PHE A 11 -33.71 -17.26 20.35
CA PHE A 11 -33.80 -17.79 19.00
C PHE A 11 -33.60 -16.68 17.94
N PHE A 12 -34.28 -15.55 18.08
CA PHE A 12 -34.12 -14.42 17.16
C PHE A 12 -32.72 -13.83 17.19
N PHE A 13 -32.08 -13.77 18.36
CA PHE A 13 -30.70 -13.31 18.48
C PHE A 13 -29.72 -14.26 17.79
N ALA A 14 -29.84 -15.58 18.01
CA ALA A 14 -29.02 -16.57 17.34
C ALA A 14 -29.22 -16.53 15.82
N LEU A 15 -30.46 -16.42 15.36
CA LEU A 15 -30.79 -16.27 13.94
C LEU A 15 -30.16 -15.00 13.35
N PHE A 16 -30.23 -13.87 14.06
CA PHE A 16 -29.60 -12.61 13.64
C PHE A 16 -28.09 -12.76 13.50
N VAL A 17 -27.40 -13.37 14.48
CA VAL A 17 -25.95 -13.60 14.41
C VAL A 17 -25.59 -14.48 13.20
N VAL A 18 -26.34 -15.55 12.95
CA VAL A 18 -26.14 -16.41 11.78
C VAL A 18 -26.38 -15.63 10.48
N LEU A 19 -27.45 -14.85 10.38
CA LEU A 19 -27.75 -14.04 9.19
C LEU A 19 -26.68 -12.98 8.95
N VAL A 20 -26.16 -12.32 9.99
CA VAL A 20 -25.06 -11.36 9.87
C VAL A 20 -23.78 -12.06 9.41
N ALA A 21 -23.45 -13.23 9.97
CA ALA A 21 -22.30 -14.01 9.52
C ALA A 21 -22.45 -14.45 8.05
N LEU A 22 -23.64 -14.90 7.66
CA LEU A 22 -23.96 -15.24 6.27
C LEU A 22 -23.93 -14.02 5.34
N PHE A 23 -24.38 -12.87 5.80
CA PHE A 23 -24.32 -11.61 5.04
C PHE A 23 -22.88 -11.19 4.79
N TRP A 24 -22.03 -11.17 5.82
CA TRP A 24 -20.62 -10.88 5.66
C TRP A 24 -19.92 -11.91 4.78
N ARG A 25 -20.24 -13.21 4.93
CA ARG A 25 -19.74 -14.25 4.05
C ARG A 25 -20.16 -14.02 2.59
N GLN A 26 -21.44 -13.76 2.33
CA GLN A 26 -21.94 -13.51 0.99
C GLN A 26 -21.33 -12.24 0.39
N LEU A 27 -21.10 -11.20 1.19
CA LEU A 27 -20.46 -9.96 0.77
C LEU A 27 -18.99 -10.19 0.37
N PHE A 28 -18.24 -10.99 1.14
CA PHE A 28 -16.84 -11.31 0.84
C PHE A 28 -16.67 -12.41 -0.22
N ASP A 29 -17.62 -13.34 -0.36
CA ASP A 29 -17.64 -14.34 -1.44
C ASP A 29 -17.99 -13.69 -2.80
N GLN A 30 -18.68 -12.55 -2.80
CA GLN A 30 -19.03 -11.77 -4.00
C GLN A 30 -18.05 -10.63 -4.31
N THR A 31 -17.11 -10.30 -3.42
CA THR A 31 -15.98 -9.43 -3.81
C THR A 31 -15.14 -10.20 -4.82
N PRO A 32 -15.03 -9.73 -6.08
CA PRO A 32 -14.33 -10.47 -7.12
C PRO A 32 -12.87 -10.69 -6.70
N PRO A 33 -12.25 -11.80 -7.16
CA PRO A 33 -10.82 -11.99 -6.97
C PRO A 33 -10.11 -10.74 -7.49
N SER A 34 -9.08 -10.31 -6.76
CA SER A 34 -8.19 -9.23 -7.20
C SER A 34 -7.78 -9.47 -8.66
N LEU A 35 -7.40 -8.41 -9.38
CA LEU A 35 -7.02 -8.38 -10.80
C LEU A 35 -5.93 -9.39 -11.24
N ARG A 36 -5.47 -10.27 -10.33
CA ARG A 36 -4.56 -11.40 -10.54
C ARG A 36 -4.97 -12.34 -11.68
N GLU A 37 -6.27 -12.52 -11.95
CA GLU A 37 -6.73 -13.41 -13.03
C GLU A 37 -6.87 -12.74 -14.41
N LEU A 38 -6.83 -11.40 -14.49
CA LEU A 38 -7.03 -10.66 -15.75
C LEU A 38 -5.74 -10.21 -16.45
N GLY A 39 -4.57 -10.39 -15.83
CA GLY A 39 -3.34 -9.86 -16.41
C GLY A 39 -2.08 -10.57 -15.93
N GLY A 40 -1.88 -11.81 -16.40
CA GLY A 40 -0.58 -12.48 -16.42
C GLY A 40 0.00 -12.83 -15.05
N HIS A 41 0.35 -14.11 -14.85
CA HIS A 41 1.25 -14.47 -13.76
C HIS A 41 2.56 -13.68 -13.91
N PRO A 42 3.01 -12.93 -12.88
CA PRO A 42 4.36 -12.39 -12.90
C PRO A 42 5.31 -13.59 -12.91
N VAL A 43 6.05 -13.72 -14.01
CA VAL A 43 7.20 -14.62 -14.09
C VAL A 43 8.27 -14.03 -13.18
N GLY A 44 8.34 -14.49 -11.94
CA GLY A 44 9.32 -14.08 -10.94
C GLY A 44 8.71 -14.05 -9.54
N GLY A 45 9.20 -14.90 -8.65
CA GLY A 45 8.59 -15.25 -7.35
C GLY A 45 8.44 -14.16 -6.30
N ASP A 46 8.69 -12.88 -6.61
CA ASP A 46 8.83 -11.82 -5.61
C ASP A 46 8.01 -10.55 -5.93
N ALA A 47 7.15 -10.58 -6.95
CA ALA A 47 6.35 -9.41 -7.33
C ALA A 47 5.16 -9.21 -6.38
N HIS A 48 5.38 -8.51 -5.26
CA HIS A 48 4.30 -8.06 -4.37
C HIS A 48 3.51 -6.91 -5.01
N ILE A 49 2.19 -7.06 -5.07
CA ILE A 49 1.29 -6.02 -5.59
C ILE A 49 0.78 -5.19 -4.40
N TYR A 50 1.14 -3.90 -4.39
CA TYR A 50 0.69 -2.95 -3.37
C TYR A 50 -0.84 -2.87 -3.27
N GLY A 51 -1.37 -2.85 -2.05
CA GLY A 51 -2.80 -2.69 -1.77
C GLY A 51 -3.59 -4.00 -1.66
N GLU A 52 -2.97 -5.15 -1.94
CA GLU A 52 -3.61 -6.46 -1.73
C GLU A 52 -3.70 -6.82 -0.24
N SER A 53 -2.70 -6.42 0.56
CA SER A 53 -2.60 -6.78 1.97
C SER A 53 -1.76 -5.76 2.73
N PRO A 54 -2.32 -5.06 3.73
CA PRO A 54 -1.57 -4.08 4.52
C PRO A 54 -0.31 -4.65 5.18
N ARG A 55 -0.31 -5.96 5.51
CA ARG A 55 0.86 -6.62 6.08
C ARG A 55 1.97 -6.80 5.06
N LEU A 56 1.62 -7.22 3.83
CA LEU A 56 2.61 -7.44 2.78
C LEU A 56 3.12 -6.11 2.24
N ASP A 57 2.27 -5.08 2.15
CA ASP A 57 2.66 -3.71 1.82
C ASP A 57 3.73 -3.21 2.80
N GLY A 58 3.49 -3.34 4.11
CA GLY A 58 4.47 -2.97 5.12
C GLY A 58 5.72 -3.86 5.16
N MET A 59 5.71 -5.06 4.56
CA MET A 59 6.92 -5.85 4.35
C MET A 59 7.71 -5.36 3.13
N ALA A 60 7.02 -5.06 2.03
CA ALA A 60 7.62 -4.50 0.83
C ALA A 60 8.29 -3.15 1.11
N ASP A 61 7.63 -2.26 1.87
CA ASP A 61 8.20 -0.97 2.26
C ASP A 61 9.48 -1.12 3.09
N ARG A 62 9.48 -2.09 4.02
CA ARG A 62 10.67 -2.38 4.84
C ARG A 62 11.80 -2.95 4.01
N ALA A 63 11.51 -3.84 3.07
CA ALA A 63 12.51 -4.40 2.16
C ALA A 63 13.10 -3.31 1.24
N LEU A 64 12.23 -2.47 0.66
CA LEU A 64 12.64 -1.33 -0.16
C LEU A 64 13.56 -0.38 0.62
N LEU A 65 13.16 0.00 1.84
CA LEU A 65 13.97 0.87 2.68
C LEU A 65 15.32 0.23 3.03
N ALA A 66 15.35 -1.07 3.34
CA ALA A 66 16.59 -1.77 3.62
C ALA A 66 17.53 -1.78 2.41
N ASP A 67 17.01 -1.98 1.20
CA ASP A 67 17.82 -1.95 -0.02
C ASP A 67 18.27 -0.54 -0.39
N ALA A 68 17.44 0.48 -0.16
CA ALA A 68 17.83 1.88 -0.31
C ALA A 68 18.98 2.25 0.65
N GLN A 69 18.91 1.78 1.91
CA GLN A 69 19.97 1.96 2.92
C GLN A 69 21.26 1.21 2.55
N ARG A 70 21.17 0.07 1.86
CA ARG A 70 22.34 -0.66 1.33
C ARG A 70 23.00 0.02 0.13
N GLY A 71 22.39 1.09 -0.40
CA GLY A 71 22.95 1.84 -1.52
C GLY A 71 22.33 1.53 -2.87
N ASN A 72 21.30 0.68 -2.96
CA ASN A 72 20.71 0.37 -4.27
C ASN A 72 20.09 1.64 -4.89
N PRO A 73 20.57 2.13 -6.04
CA PRO A 73 20.14 3.41 -6.59
C PRO A 73 18.65 3.42 -7.02
N GLY A 74 18.13 2.29 -7.51
CA GLY A 74 16.72 2.17 -7.86
C GLY A 74 15.82 2.22 -6.61
N ALA A 75 16.21 1.54 -5.55
CA ALA A 75 15.48 1.58 -4.27
C ALA A 75 15.55 2.97 -3.62
N GLN A 76 16.71 3.65 -3.67
CA GLN A 76 16.84 5.04 -3.22
C GLN A 76 15.92 5.98 -4.01
N TYR A 77 15.84 5.84 -5.33
CA TYR A 77 14.91 6.61 -6.13
C TYR A 77 13.44 6.36 -5.72
N MET A 78 13.05 5.10 -5.57
CA MET A 78 11.69 4.75 -5.13
C MET A 78 11.37 5.29 -3.73
N GLN A 79 12.33 5.22 -2.81
CA GLN A 79 12.18 5.82 -1.48
C GLN A 79 12.02 7.33 -1.55
N GLY A 80 12.74 7.99 -2.47
CA GLY A 80 12.55 9.41 -2.76
C GLY A 80 11.13 9.73 -3.20
N LEU A 81 10.56 8.94 -4.12
CA LEU A 81 9.17 9.12 -4.59
C LEU A 81 8.16 8.99 -3.46
N ILE A 82 8.34 8.00 -2.58
CA ILE A 82 7.48 7.84 -1.40
C ILE A 82 7.58 9.09 -0.52
N MET A 83 8.80 9.55 -0.24
CA MET A 83 9.04 10.67 0.66
C MET A 83 8.57 12.02 0.12
N GLU A 84 8.40 12.21 -1.19
CA GLU A 84 7.88 13.48 -1.72
C GLU A 84 6.52 13.87 -1.13
N HIS A 85 5.70 12.89 -0.75
CA HIS A 85 4.38 13.11 -0.15
C HIS A 85 4.43 13.42 1.36
N TYR A 86 5.56 13.14 2.03
CA TYR A 86 5.67 13.22 3.49
C TYR A 86 6.73 14.23 3.94
N ASP A 87 7.91 14.16 3.36
CA ASP A 87 9.05 15.03 3.64
C ASP A 87 9.88 15.23 2.35
N MET A 88 9.64 16.36 1.69
CA MET A 88 10.37 16.75 0.48
C MET A 88 11.89 16.86 0.71
N LYS A 89 12.32 17.26 1.91
CA LYS A 89 13.75 17.36 2.22
C LYS A 89 14.38 15.97 2.27
N GLU A 90 13.68 15.00 2.85
CA GLU A 90 14.15 13.61 2.85
C GLU A 90 14.12 13.02 1.43
N ALA A 91 13.10 13.31 0.64
CA ALA A 91 13.01 12.90 -0.76
C ALA A 91 14.23 13.35 -1.59
N LEU A 92 14.61 14.64 -1.46
CA LEU A 92 15.78 15.20 -2.13
C LEU A 92 17.06 14.45 -1.78
N ARG A 93 17.26 14.07 -0.50
CA ARG A 93 18.44 13.31 -0.08
C ARG A 93 18.50 11.93 -0.74
N TRP A 94 17.36 11.25 -0.84
CA TRP A 94 17.29 9.95 -1.49
C TRP A 94 17.57 10.04 -3.00
N TYR A 95 17.02 11.06 -3.67
CA TYR A 95 17.33 11.28 -5.08
C TYR A 95 18.77 11.68 -5.33
N GLU A 96 19.36 12.53 -4.48
CA GLU A 96 20.78 12.90 -4.57
C GLU A 96 21.67 11.66 -4.45
N ALA A 97 21.37 10.77 -3.49
CA ALA A 97 22.09 9.51 -3.32
C ALA A 97 22.00 8.60 -4.56
N ALA A 98 20.81 8.48 -5.15
CA ALA A 98 20.63 7.69 -6.37
C ALA A 98 21.31 8.32 -7.60
N ALA A 99 21.17 9.63 -7.78
CA ALA A 99 21.76 10.37 -8.88
C ALA A 99 23.30 10.41 -8.82
N ALA A 100 23.88 10.47 -7.61
CA ALA A 100 25.32 10.38 -7.41
C ALA A 100 25.92 9.04 -7.89
N GLN A 101 25.10 7.99 -7.96
CA GLN A 101 25.46 6.68 -8.50
C GLN A 101 25.18 6.54 -10.01
N GLY A 102 24.73 7.62 -10.67
CA GLY A 102 24.41 7.62 -12.09
C GLY A 102 22.99 7.17 -12.43
N TYR A 103 22.07 7.11 -11.46
CA TYR A 103 20.68 6.73 -11.73
C TYR A 103 19.93 7.86 -12.43
N GLU A 104 19.75 7.73 -13.75
CA GLU A 104 19.25 8.80 -14.61
C GLU A 104 17.86 9.31 -14.21
N LEU A 105 16.95 8.44 -13.79
CA LEU A 105 15.61 8.83 -13.36
C LEU A 105 15.63 9.72 -12.11
N ALA A 106 16.59 9.50 -11.19
CA ALA A 106 16.76 10.36 -10.03
C ALA A 106 17.32 11.73 -10.43
N ALA A 107 18.29 11.78 -11.34
CA ALA A 107 18.83 13.03 -11.86
C ALA A 107 17.76 13.86 -12.60
N GLN A 108 16.95 13.21 -13.44
CA GLN A 108 15.82 13.84 -14.12
C GLN A 108 14.77 14.36 -13.14
N ARG A 109 14.45 13.59 -12.08
CA ARG A 109 13.50 14.02 -11.06
C ARG A 109 14.02 15.23 -10.27
N LEU A 110 15.29 15.23 -9.87
CA LEU A 110 15.92 16.39 -9.23
C LEU A 110 15.86 17.64 -10.11
N GLU A 111 16.12 17.49 -11.40
CA GLU A 111 16.04 18.63 -12.32
C GLU A 111 14.61 19.15 -12.48
N ALA A 112 13.63 18.24 -12.60
CA ALA A 112 12.22 18.63 -12.63
C ALA A 112 11.79 19.35 -11.33
N LEU A 113 12.26 18.89 -10.17
CA LEU A 113 11.97 19.53 -8.87
C LEU A 113 12.64 20.91 -8.74
N ARG A 114 13.81 21.14 -9.36
CA ARG A 114 14.45 22.47 -9.39
C ARG A 114 13.74 23.44 -10.33
N GLN A 115 13.26 22.93 -11.46
CA GLN A 115 12.55 23.72 -12.47
C GLN A 115 11.10 24.01 -12.09
N ALA A 116 10.51 23.21 -11.18
CA ALA A 116 9.26 23.56 -10.55
C ALA A 116 9.44 24.90 -9.83
N PRO A 117 8.74 25.99 -10.23
CA PRO A 117 8.89 27.27 -9.57
C PRO A 117 8.56 27.11 -8.09
N ALA A 118 9.25 27.86 -7.23
CA ALA A 118 9.07 27.94 -5.78
C ALA A 118 7.69 28.49 -5.33
N SER A 119 6.63 28.23 -6.11
CA SER A 119 5.26 28.72 -5.92
C SER A 119 4.35 27.72 -5.21
N ALA A 120 4.84 26.56 -4.77
CA ALA A 120 4.06 25.60 -3.99
C ALA A 120 4.35 25.65 -2.48
N SER A 121 5.23 26.55 -2.01
CA SER A 121 5.53 26.72 -0.57
C SER A 121 4.72 27.83 0.11
N ALA A 122 3.61 28.28 -0.50
CA ALA A 122 2.71 29.26 0.10
C ALA A 122 1.25 29.02 -0.31
N GLN A 123 0.67 27.88 0.08
CA GLN A 123 -0.78 27.71 0.25
C GLN A 123 -1.06 26.84 1.48
#